data_AF-X1MEJ8-F1
#
_entry.id   AF-X1MEJ8-F1
#
_cell.length_a   1.000
_cell.length_b   1.000
_cell.length_c   1.000
_cell.angle_alpha   90.00
_cell.angle_beta   90.00
_cell.angle_gamma   90.00
#
_symmetry.space_group_name_H-M   'P 1'
#
loop_
_entity.id
_entity.type
_entity.pdbx_description
1 polymer ?
#
loop_
_entity_poly.entity_id
_entity_poly.type
_entity_poly.pdbx_seq_one_letter_code
_entity_poly.pdbx_strand_id
1 'polypeptide(L)'
;CKPYLAAVKQYKDFLSWRKKFEGLPNHLIINFEDLILRKEETFKKVFDFLGFEFEQHVKDFINKYISDDPVKTYPRKPIETWPYRAFSVSPNKKIGSHKNILTGKEINEVNLLK
;
A
#
# COMPACT_ATOMS: atom_id res chain seq x y z
N CYS A 1 12.92 -19.83 12.12
CA CYS A 1 12.17 -18.65 12.60
C CYS A 1 10.77 -18.68 12.04
N LYS A 2 9.73 -18.47 12.86
CA LYS A 2 8.35 -18.42 12.36
C LYS A 2 8.16 -17.13 11.54
N PRO A 3 7.61 -17.19 10.31
CA PRO A 3 7.54 -16.05 9.39
C PRO A 3 6.77 -14.84 9.94
N TYR A 4 5.81 -15.02 10.85
CA TYR A 4 5.09 -13.89 11.46
C TYR A 4 5.96 -13.05 12.40
N LEU A 5 6.99 -13.61 13.05
CA LEU A 5 7.89 -12.84 13.92
C LEU A 5 8.69 -11.81 13.10
N ALA A 6 9.06 -12.16 11.86
CA ALA A 6 9.69 -11.24 10.93
C ALA A 6 8.72 -10.11 10.52
N ALA A 7 7.44 -10.44 10.27
CA ALA A 7 6.42 -9.45 9.96
C ALA A 7 6.14 -8.49 11.14
N VAL A 8 6.12 -9.00 12.38
CA VAL A 8 5.97 -8.16 13.58
C VAL A 8 7.17 -7.21 13.73
N LYS A 9 8.40 -7.71 13.54
CA LYS A 9 9.59 -6.86 13.59
C LYS A 9 9.50 -5.75 12.53
N GLN A 10 9.17 -6.10 11.28
CA GLN A 10 8.97 -5.13 10.21
C GLN A 10 7.89 -4.09 10.55
N TYR A 11 6.80 -4.50 11.21
CA TYR A 11 5.76 -3.58 11.67
C TYR A 11 6.27 -2.62 12.75
N LYS A 12 7.04 -3.11 13.74
CA LYS A 12 7.64 -2.25 14.77
C LYS A 12 8.65 -1.27 14.18
N ASP A 13 9.49 -1.74 13.26
CA ASP A 13 10.44 -0.92 12.52
C ASP A 13 9.70 0.18 11.71
N PHE A 14 8.58 -0.18 11.07
CA PHE A 14 7.70 0.77 10.40
C PHE A 14 7.08 1.79 11.36
N LEU A 15 6.60 1.39 12.55
CA LEU A 15 6.05 2.33 13.53
C LEU A 15 7.09 3.34 14.03
N SER A 16 8.33 2.87 14.27
CA SER A 16 9.44 3.74 14.66
C SER A 16 9.81 4.72 13.53
N TRP A 17 9.89 4.21 12.30
CA TRP A 17 10.12 5.03 11.11
C TRP A 17 8.99 6.05 10.93
N ARG A 18 7.73 5.63 11.01
CA ARG A 18 6.56 6.50 10.90
C ARG A 18 6.65 7.66 11.88
N LYS A 19 6.88 7.40 13.18
CA LYS A 19 7.01 8.47 14.19
C LYS A 19 8.13 9.47 13.86
N LYS A 20 9.21 9.02 13.21
CA LYS A 20 10.33 9.90 12.83
C LYS A 20 9.97 10.86 11.70
N PHE A 21 9.10 10.44 10.78
CA PHE A 21 8.76 11.22 9.58
C PHE A 21 7.35 11.83 9.62
N GLU A 22 6.51 11.41 10.57
CA GLU A 22 5.17 11.95 10.79
C GLU A 22 5.27 13.45 11.16
N GLY A 23 4.60 14.29 10.39
CA GLY A 23 4.60 15.75 10.58
C GLY A 23 5.73 16.51 9.86
N LEU A 24 6.65 15.82 9.17
CA LEU A 24 7.63 16.52 8.34
C LEU A 24 6.96 17.07 7.07
N PRO A 25 7.22 18.34 6.68
CA PRO A 25 6.52 18.98 5.56
C PRO A 25 6.84 18.36 4.21
N ASN A 26 8.00 17.71 4.07
CA ASN A 26 8.44 17.04 2.84
C ASN A 26 8.26 15.53 2.91
N HIS A 27 7.34 15.05 3.76
CA HIS A 27 7.06 13.62 3.87
C HIS A 27 5.56 13.34 3.93
N LEU A 28 5.06 12.56 2.97
CA LEU A 28 3.68 12.09 2.93
C LEU A 28 3.62 10.59 3.21
N ILE A 29 2.82 10.21 4.21
CA ILE A 29 2.58 8.81 4.56
C ILE A 29 1.23 8.39 4.00
N ILE A 30 1.23 7.34 3.17
CA ILE A 30 0.03 6.78 2.55
C ILE A 30 -0.08 5.31 2.92
N ASN A 31 -1.25 4.88 3.39
CA ASN A 31 -1.51 3.46 3.60
C ASN A 31 -1.93 2.81 2.28
N PHE A 32 -1.46 1.58 2.06
CA PHE A 32 -1.83 0.81 0.88
C PHE A 32 -3.35 0.57 0.79
N GLU A 33 -4.00 0.40 1.94
CA GLU A 33 -5.44 0.20 2.02
C GLU A 33 -6.22 1.41 1.52
N ASP A 34 -5.74 2.63 1.81
CA ASP A 34 -6.39 3.87 1.37
C ASP A 34 -6.29 4.02 -0.16
N LEU A 35 -5.18 3.58 -0.77
CA LEU A 35 -5.01 3.53 -2.23
C LEU A 35 -5.98 2.59 -2.94
N ILE A 36 -6.62 1.65 -2.22
CA ILE A 36 -7.61 0.74 -2.79
C ILE A 36 -9.02 1.18 -2.42
N LEU A 37 -9.26 1.49 -1.14
CA LEU A 37 -10.60 1.77 -0.60
C LEU A 37 -11.05 3.22 -0.84
N ARG A 38 -10.11 4.16 -0.92
CA ARG A 38 -10.36 5.61 -1.00
C ARG A 38 -9.45 6.26 -2.03
N LYS A 39 -9.45 5.71 -3.26
CA LYS A 39 -8.56 6.09 -4.37
C LYS A 39 -8.52 7.59 -4.60
N GLU A 40 -9.66 8.21 -4.93
CA GLU A 40 -9.70 9.66 -5.24
C GLU A 40 -9.23 10.52 -4.07
N GLU A 41 -9.69 10.26 -2.85
CA GLU A 41 -9.26 11.00 -1.65
C GLU A 41 -7.75 10.91 -1.43
N THR A 42 -7.20 9.71 -1.65
CA THR A 42 -5.77 9.46 -1.45
C THR A 42 -4.95 10.19 -2.50
N PHE A 43 -5.35 10.13 -3.78
CA PHE A 43 -4.67 10.87 -4.85
C PHE A 43 -4.79 12.37 -4.65
N LYS A 44 -5.94 12.88 -4.22
CA LYS A 44 -6.09 14.30 -3.87
C LYS A 44 -5.05 14.72 -2.82
N LYS A 45 -4.87 13.94 -1.75
CA LYS A 45 -3.82 14.20 -0.74
C LYS A 45 -2.41 14.24 -1.35
N VAL A 46 -2.12 13.40 -2.34
CA VAL A 46 -0.82 13.41 -3.05
C VAL A 46 -0.64 14.70 -3.84
N PHE A 47 -1.65 15.10 -4.60
CA PHE A 47 -1.62 16.33 -5.39
C PHE A 47 -1.47 17.57 -4.50
N ASP A 48 -2.28 17.66 -3.43
CA ASP A 48 -2.20 18.74 -2.44
C ASP A 48 -0.80 18.83 -1.81
N PHE A 49 -0.21 17.68 -1.47
CA PHE A 49 1.14 17.61 -0.90
C PHE A 49 2.23 18.05 -1.88
N LEU A 50 2.07 17.75 -3.17
CA LEU A 50 3.00 18.17 -4.22
C LEU A 50 2.78 19.62 -4.67
N GLY A 51 1.71 20.27 -4.21
CA GLY A 51 1.33 21.63 -4.61
C GLY A 51 0.69 21.69 -6.01
N PHE A 52 0.07 20.61 -6.47
CA PHE A 52 -0.65 20.56 -7.75
C PHE A 52 -2.16 20.55 -7.52
N GLU A 53 -2.91 21.11 -8.47
CA GLU A 53 -4.37 21.03 -8.45
C GLU A 53 -4.86 19.63 -8.85
N PHE A 54 -5.87 19.13 -8.13
CA PHE A 54 -6.48 17.85 -8.43
C PHE A 54 -7.56 17.99 -9.52
N GLU A 55 -7.10 18.04 -10.77
CA GLU A 55 -7.92 18.27 -11.95
C GLU A 55 -8.82 17.09 -12.35
N GLN A 56 -9.88 17.38 -13.12
CA GLN A 56 -10.84 16.37 -13.57
C GLN A 56 -10.21 15.26 -14.42
N HIS A 57 -9.23 15.58 -15.27
CA HIS A 57 -8.55 14.60 -16.11
C HIS A 57 -7.78 13.53 -15.28
N VAL A 58 -7.34 13.89 -14.06
CA VAL A 58 -6.69 12.97 -13.12
C VAL A 58 -7.72 11.98 -12.56
N LYS A 59 -8.92 12.46 -12.21
CA LYS A 59 -10.03 11.58 -11.78
C LYS A 59 -10.41 10.60 -12.89
N ASP A 60 -10.51 11.09 -14.13
CA ASP A 60 -10.83 10.26 -15.29
C ASP A 60 -9.74 9.18 -15.50
N PHE A 61 -8.46 9.52 -15.30
CA PHE A 61 -7.35 8.57 -15.32
C PHE A 61 -7.47 7.50 -14.22
N ILE A 62 -7.73 7.92 -12.97
CA ILE A 62 -7.88 7.00 -11.83
C ILE A 62 -9.02 6.01 -12.09
N ASN A 63 -10.18 6.51 -12.51
CA ASN A 63 -11.35 5.68 -12.79
C ASN A 63 -11.13 4.73 -13.97
N LYS A 64 -10.36 5.14 -14.97
CA LYS A 64 -10.06 4.33 -16.15
C LYS A 64 -9.02 3.24 -15.88
N TYR A 65 -7.95 3.53 -15.14
CA TYR A 65 -6.78 2.63 -15.05
C TYR A 65 -6.59 1.99 -13.66
N ILE A 66 -7.20 2.56 -12.63
CA ILE A 66 -7.12 2.08 -11.24
C ILE A 66 -8.51 1.54 -10.82
N SER A 67 -9.22 0.89 -11.74
CA SER A 67 -10.40 0.08 -11.42
C SER A 67 -9.98 -1.31 -10.94
N ASP A 68 -10.92 -2.06 -10.35
CA ASP A 68 -10.65 -3.43 -9.85
C ASP A 68 -10.35 -4.44 -10.98
N ASP A 69 -10.57 -4.04 -12.23
CA ASP A 69 -10.17 -4.77 -13.41
C ASP A 69 -8.96 -4.03 -14.04
N PRO A 70 -7.71 -4.43 -13.72
CA PRO A 70 -6.54 -3.75 -14.22
C PRO A 70 -6.59 -3.78 -15.74
N VAL A 71 -6.56 -2.60 -16.37
CA VAL A 71 -6.48 -2.45 -17.82
C VAL A 71 -5.28 -3.27 -18.30
N LYS A 72 -5.55 -4.44 -18.91
CA LYS A 72 -4.52 -5.37 -19.45
C LYS A 72 -3.57 -4.68 -20.44
N THR A 73 -3.97 -3.52 -20.95
CA THR A 73 -3.29 -2.74 -21.99
C THR A 73 -2.53 -1.52 -21.46
N TYR A 74 -2.45 -1.27 -20.14
CA TYR A 74 -1.48 -0.29 -19.66
C TYR A 74 -0.09 -0.83 -20.01
N PRO A 75 0.78 -0.05 -20.68
CA PRO A 75 2.13 -0.49 -21.08
C PRO A 75 3.02 -0.57 -19.84
N ARG A 76 2.67 -1.46 -18.92
CA ARG A 76 3.41 -1.77 -17.73
C ARG A 76 4.54 -2.67 -18.20
N LYS A 77 5.67 -2.06 -18.57
CA LYS A 77 6.92 -2.83 -18.63
C LYS A 77 7.13 -3.37 -17.21
N PRO A 78 7.09 -4.70 -17.00
CA PRO A 78 7.52 -5.24 -15.72
C PRO A 78 8.92 -4.69 -15.49
N ILE A 79 9.18 -4.10 -14.32
CA ILE A 79 10.55 -3.72 -13.98
C ILE A 79 11.30 -5.04 -13.81
N GLU A 80 12.01 -5.45 -14.86
CA GLU A 80 12.71 -6.73 -14.95
C GLU A 80 13.92 -6.80 -14.00
N THR A 81 14.35 -5.65 -13.46
CA THR A 81 15.50 -5.54 -12.58
C THR A 81 15.18 -6.00 -11.14
N TRP A 82 16.10 -6.76 -10.56
CA TRP A 82 16.10 -7.08 -9.13
C TRP A 82 16.39 -5.79 -8.34
N PRO A 83 15.69 -5.47 -7.23
CA PRO A 83 14.85 -6.32 -6.36
C PRO A 83 13.33 -6.21 -6.61
N TYR A 84 12.89 -5.53 -7.68
CA TYR A 84 11.48 -5.16 -7.86
C TYR A 84 10.52 -6.33 -8.11
N ARG A 85 11.04 -7.53 -8.44
CA ARG A 85 10.26 -8.79 -8.52
C ARG A 85 9.57 -9.15 -7.20
N ALA A 86 10.14 -8.81 -6.05
CA ALA A 86 9.51 -9.11 -4.74
C ALA A 86 8.23 -8.29 -4.49
N PHE A 87 8.08 -7.17 -5.21
CA PHE A 87 6.93 -6.27 -5.14
C PHE A 87 5.92 -6.50 -6.28
N SER A 88 6.07 -7.57 -7.08
CA SER A 88 5.02 -7.95 -8.02
C SER A 88 3.76 -8.26 -7.21
N VAL A 89 2.79 -7.35 -7.27
CA VAL A 89 1.51 -7.48 -6.58
C VAL A 89 0.81 -8.66 -7.22
N SER A 90 0.87 -9.82 -6.58
CA SER A 90 0.09 -10.98 -7.02
C SER A 90 -1.37 -10.53 -7.09
N PRO A 91 -2.10 -10.79 -8.21
CA PRO A 91 -3.49 -10.39 -8.36
C PRO A 91 -4.39 -10.91 -7.23
N ASN A 92 -3.95 -11.96 -6.53
CA ASN A 92 -4.68 -12.61 -5.45
C ASN A 92 -4.43 -11.98 -4.06
N LYS A 93 -3.51 -11.00 -3.93
CA LYS A 93 -3.23 -10.31 -2.66
C LYS A 93 -4.20 -9.15 -2.46
N LYS A 94 -5.44 -9.48 -2.08
CA LYS A 94 -6.45 -8.51 -1.64
C LYS A 94 -6.21 -8.06 -0.21
N ILE A 95 -6.73 -6.89 0.16
CA ILE A 95 -6.79 -6.43 1.57
C ILE A 95 -7.43 -7.53 2.41
N GLY A 96 -6.82 -7.85 3.55
CA GLY A 96 -7.33 -8.89 4.45
C GLY A 96 -6.99 -10.33 4.06
N SER A 97 -6.25 -10.57 2.96
CA SER A 97 -5.83 -11.92 2.54
C SER A 97 -5.04 -12.70 3.61
N HIS A 98 -4.39 -12.00 4.55
CA HIS A 98 -3.73 -12.62 5.69
C HIS A 98 -4.67 -13.50 6.55
N LYS A 99 -5.97 -13.20 6.58
CA LYS A 99 -6.98 -13.98 7.32
C LYS A 99 -7.13 -15.41 6.78
N ASN A 100 -6.78 -15.64 5.52
CA ASN A 100 -6.86 -16.95 4.88
C ASN A 100 -5.57 -17.77 5.03
N ILE A 101 -4.50 -17.15 5.53
CA ILE A 101 -3.16 -17.75 5.62
C ILE A 101 -2.77 -17.99 7.08
N LEU A 102 -3.13 -17.07 7.97
CA LEU A 102 -2.78 -17.13 9.39
C LEU A 102 -3.85 -17.89 10.19
N THR A 103 -3.39 -18.71 11.12
CA THR A 103 -4.27 -19.36 12.10
C THR A 103 -4.77 -18.37 13.16
N GLY A 104 -5.89 -18.70 13.83
CA GLY A 104 -6.43 -17.85 14.91
C GLY A 104 -5.43 -17.59 16.06
N LYS A 105 -4.57 -18.57 16.36
CA LYS A 105 -3.49 -18.42 17.35
C LYS A 105 -2.46 -17.39 16.91
N GLU A 106 -2.03 -17.42 15.65
CA GLU A 106 -1.06 -16.47 15.09
C GLU A 106 -1.64 -15.05 15.02
N ILE A 107 -2.93 -14.92 14.68
CA ILE A 107 -3.62 -13.62 14.69
C ILE A 107 -3.65 -13.03 16.11
N ASN A 108 -3.97 -13.84 17.12
CA ASN A 108 -3.94 -13.39 18.51
C ASN A 108 -2.54 -13.01 18.98
N GLU A 109 -1.51 -13.78 18.62
CA GLU A 109 -0.12 -13.42 18.92
C GLU A 109 0.29 -12.08 18.30
N VAL A 110 -0.15 -11.79 17.06
CA VAL A 110 0.09 -10.48 16.43
C VAL A 110 -0.69 -9.36 17.11
N ASN A 111 -1.93 -9.59 17.53
CA ASN A 111 -2.74 -8.58 18.23
C ASN A 111 -2.17 -8.21 19.61
N LEU A 112 -1.58 -9.17 20.32
CA LEU A 112 -0.90 -8.93 21.60
C LEU A 112 0.41 -8.12 21.46
N LEU A 113 0.89 -7.92 20.23
CA LEU A 113 2.12 -7.18 19.93
C LEU A 113 1.89 -5.74 19.43
N LYS A 114 0.61 -5.34 19.26
CA LYS A 114 0.20 -3.96 18.96
C LYS A 114 0.13 -3.12 20.23
#